data_AF-G7LG97-F1
#
_entry.id   AF-G7LG97-F1
#
_cell.length_a   1.000
_cell.length_b   1.000
_cell.length_c   1.000
_cell.angle_alpha   90.00
_cell.angle_beta   90.00
_cell.angle_gamma   90.00
#
_symmetry.space_group_name_H-M   'P 1'
#
loop_
_entity.id
_entity.type
_entity.pdbx_description
1 polymer ?
#
loop_
_entity_poly.entity_id
_entity_poly.type
_entity_poly.pdbx_seq_one_letter_code
_entity_poly.pdbx_strand_id
1 'polypeptide(L)'
;MPEKVMFLKYEEAKMKPSFYLKKIAEFLGCGFSIEEESNGMVDDLLNLCSFENLAFFHRGQVGDWKNLLTTEMIELLNTITGNKLSKHGLSF
;
A
#
# COMPACT_ATOMS: atom_id res chain seq x y z
N MET A 1 -1.37 20.93 9.75
CA MET A 1 -2.30 20.44 8.70
C MET A 1 -2.00 18.98 8.31
N PRO A 2 -2.13 18.00 9.22
CA PRO A 2 -2.04 16.57 8.87
C PRO A 2 -3.33 15.99 8.25
N GLU A 3 -4.45 16.74 8.25
CA GLU A 3 -5.77 16.24 7.84
C GLU A 3 -6.03 16.26 6.32
N LYS A 4 -5.14 16.84 5.51
CA LYS A 4 -5.33 16.95 4.06
C LYS A 4 -4.50 15.96 3.25
N VAL A 5 -3.55 15.28 3.88
CA VAL A 5 -2.63 14.36 3.21
C VAL A 5 -2.48 13.10 4.05
N MET A 6 -2.73 11.96 3.42
CA MET A 6 -2.49 10.64 4.00
C MET A 6 -1.32 9.95 3.28
N PHE A 7 -0.33 9.52 4.07
CA PHE A 7 0.78 8.71 3.57
C PHE A 7 0.46 7.23 3.71
N LEU A 8 0.69 6.48 2.63
CA LEU A 8 0.49 5.04 2.54
C LEU A 8 1.75 4.39 1.94
N LYS A 9 2.11 3.21 2.45
CA LYS A 9 3.14 2.36 1.86
C LYS A 9 2.47 1.18 1.15
N TYR A 10 2.88 0.92 -0.09
CA TYR A 10 2.28 -0.14 -0.90
C TYR A 10 2.41 -1.52 -0.25
N GLU A 11 3.58 -1.81 0.30
CA GLU A 11 3.90 -3.08 0.96
C GLU A 11 3.00 -3.34 2.17
N GLU A 12 2.80 -2.31 3.01
CA GLU A 12 1.96 -2.41 4.19
C GLU A 12 0.47 -2.48 3.84
N ALA A 13 0.04 -1.69 2.85
CA ALA A 13 -1.32 -1.73 2.32
C ALA A 13 -1.66 -3.11 1.74
N LYS A 14 -0.73 -3.69 0.98
CA LYS A 14 -0.89 -5.05 0.44
C LYS A 14 -0.92 -6.11 1.54
N MET A 15 -0.14 -5.95 2.62
CA MET A 15 -0.10 -6.89 3.74
C MET A 15 -1.38 -6.83 4.59
N LYS A 16 -1.96 -5.64 4.78
CA LYS A 16 -3.15 -5.42 5.62
C LYS A 16 -4.22 -4.63 4.87
N PRO A 17 -4.80 -5.20 3.80
CA PRO A 17 -5.68 -4.47 2.89
C PRO A 17 -6.95 -3.95 3.59
N SER A 18 -7.59 -4.75 4.44
CA SER A 18 -8.78 -4.34 5.20
C SER A 18 -8.50 -3.16 6.15
N PHE A 19 -7.40 -3.22 6.91
CA PHE A 19 -6.98 -2.14 7.80
C PHE A 19 -6.77 -0.83 7.03
N TYR A 20 -6.04 -0.91 5.91
CA TYR A 20 -5.74 0.26 5.10
C TYR A 20 -6.96 0.80 4.37
N LEU A 21 -7.88 -0.06 3.92
CA LEU A 21 -9.14 0.36 3.34
C LEU A 21 -9.98 1.15 4.35
N LYS A 22 -10.13 0.64 5.59
CA LYS A 22 -10.82 1.37 6.66
C LYS A 22 -10.13 2.69 6.98
N LYS A 23 -8.80 2.70 7.08
CA LYS A 23 -8.02 3.92 7.30
C LYS A 23 -8.23 4.96 6.20
N ILE A 24 -8.33 4.53 4.94
CA ILE A 24 -8.65 5.40 3.80
C ILE A 24 -10.06 5.95 3.92
N ALA A 25 -11.04 5.11 4.23
CA ALA A 25 -12.44 5.51 4.40
C ALA A 25 -12.59 6.56 5.51
N GLU A 26 -11.96 6.34 6.66
CA GLU A 26 -11.91 7.32 7.76
C GLU A 26 -11.28 8.65 7.33
N PHE A 27 -10.15 8.59 6.61
CA PHE A 27 -9.48 9.80 6.11
C PHE A 27 -10.36 10.59 5.12
N LEU A 28 -11.18 9.90 4.33
CA LEU A 28 -12.11 10.52 3.39
C LEU A 28 -13.42 11.01 4.06
N GLY A 29 -13.60 10.78 5.37
CA GLY A 29 -14.83 11.12 6.09
C GLY A 29 -16.00 10.19 5.76
N CYS A 30 -15.72 9.01 5.20
CA CYS A 30 -16.70 7.98 4.86
C CYS A 30 -16.38 6.65 5.57
N GLY A 31 -15.95 6.72 6.83
CA GLY A 31 -15.69 5.57 7.68
C GLY A 31 -16.89 4.62 7.75
N PHE A 32 -16.62 3.34 7.95
CA PHE A 32 -17.65 2.30 7.96
C PHE A 32 -18.39 2.25 9.30
N SER A 33 -19.71 2.09 9.24
CA SER A 33 -20.53 1.77 10.41
C SER A 33 -20.36 0.32 10.85
N ILE A 34 -20.72 0.02 12.10
CA ILE A 34 -20.70 -1.35 12.63
C ILE A 34 -21.57 -2.29 11.78
N GLU A 35 -22.72 -1.81 11.32
CA GLU A 35 -23.64 -2.58 10.49
C GLU A 35 -23.00 -2.93 9.13
N GLU A 36 -22.42 -1.94 8.44
CA GLU A 36 -21.72 -2.16 7.15
C GLU A 36 -20.56 -3.15 7.29
N GLU A 37 -19.77 -3.03 8.36
CA GLU A 37 -18.70 -3.99 8.63
C GLU A 37 -19.23 -5.39 8.90
N SER A 38 -20.29 -5.52 9.71
CA SER A 38 -20.90 -6.80 10.04
C SER A 38 -21.58 -7.47 8.84
N ASN A 39 -22.05 -6.67 7.88
CA ASN A 39 -22.65 -7.13 6.63
C ASN A 39 -21.62 -7.52 5.56
N GLY A 40 -20.31 -7.39 5.84
CA GLY A 40 -19.24 -7.83 4.94
C GLY A 40 -18.85 -6.81 3.86
N MET A 41 -19.34 -5.56 3.95
CA MET A 41 -19.11 -4.53 2.92
C MET A 41 -17.62 -4.27 2.64
N VAL A 42 -16.78 -4.37 3.67
CA VAL A 42 -15.32 -4.19 3.55
C VAL A 42 -14.72 -5.26 2.65
N ASP A 43 -15.12 -6.52 2.82
CA ASP A 43 -14.61 -7.63 2.04
C ASP A 43 -15.10 -7.56 0.59
N ASP A 44 -16.36 -7.17 0.37
CA ASP A 44 -16.91 -6.95 -0.97
C ASP A 44 -16.13 -5.88 -1.74
N LEU A 45 -15.79 -4.77 -1.08
CA LEU A 45 -15.03 -3.69 -1.72
C LEU A 45 -13.57 -4.07 -1.98
N LEU A 46 -12.95 -4.88 -1.10
CA LEU A 46 -11.64 -5.45 -1.36
C LEU A 46 -11.65 -6.38 -2.58
N ASN A 47 -12.68 -7.20 -2.73
CA ASN A 47 -12.84 -8.10 -3.88
C ASN A 47 -13.03 -7.31 -5.18
N LEU A 48 -13.83 -6.24 -5.16
CA LEU A 48 -14.04 -5.35 -6.30
C LEU A 48 -12.72 -4.69 -6.75
N CYS A 49 -11.88 -4.27 -5.79
CA CYS A 49 -10.62 -3.59 -6.06
C CYS A 49 -9.44 -4.55 -6.31
N SER A 50 -9.67 -5.86 -6.35
CA SER A 50 -8.61 -6.85 -6.49
C SER A 50 -7.95 -6.82 -7.88
N PHE A 51 -6.65 -7.15 -7.90
CA PHE A 51 -5.82 -7.12 -9.11
C PHE A 51 -6.24 -8.14 -10.18
N GLU A 52 -7.08 -9.11 -9.85
CA GLU A 52 -7.55 -10.15 -10.79
C GLU A 52 -8.52 -9.59 -11.85
N ASN A 53 -9.11 -8.41 -11.61
CA ASN A 53 -10.19 -7.88 -12.43
C ASN A 53 -9.76 -6.82 -13.48
N LEU A 54 -8.47 -6.53 -13.63
CA LEU A 54 -8.04 -5.32 -14.35
C LEU A 54 -6.86 -5.57 -15.32
N ALA A 55 -7.10 -5.37 -16.62
CA ALA A 55 -6.15 -5.62 -17.72
C ALA A 55 -4.89 -4.71 -17.73
N PHE A 56 -4.83 -3.73 -16.83
CA PHE A 56 -3.73 -2.75 -16.74
C PHE A 56 -2.66 -3.11 -15.70
N PHE A 57 -2.82 -4.22 -14.97
CA PHE A 57 -1.92 -4.59 -13.89
C PHE A 57 -0.90 -5.65 -14.32
N HIS A 58 0.35 -5.46 -13.91
CA HIS A 58 1.40 -6.47 -14.02
C HIS A 58 1.27 -7.49 -12.85
N ARG A 59 2.35 -8.16 -12.43
CA ARG A 59 2.30 -9.20 -11.37
C ARG A 59 1.80 -8.72 -9.99
N GLY A 60 1.80 -7.40 -9.73
CA GLY A 60 1.36 -6.82 -8.45
C GLY A 60 2.19 -7.27 -7.24
N GLN A 61 3.34 -7.94 -7.42
CA GLN A 61 4.08 -8.63 -6.37
C GLN A 61 5.16 -7.73 -5.73
N VAL A 62 5.18 -7.70 -4.39
CA VAL A 62 6.23 -7.02 -3.63
C VAL A 62 7.51 -7.87 -3.68
N GLY A 63 8.63 -7.22 -3.95
CA GLY A 63 9.96 -7.86 -3.94
C GLY A 63 10.36 -8.54 -5.26
N ASP A 64 9.54 -8.48 -6.31
CA ASP A 64 9.83 -9.11 -7.60
C ASP A 64 11.07 -8.53 -8.32
N TRP A 65 11.48 -7.32 -7.96
CA TRP A 65 12.72 -6.70 -8.44
C TRP A 65 13.97 -7.56 -8.16
N LYS A 66 13.93 -8.43 -7.14
CA LYS A 66 15.04 -9.36 -6.81
C LYS A 66 15.31 -10.36 -7.93
N ASN A 67 14.32 -10.64 -8.78
CA ASN A 67 14.46 -11.56 -9.90
C ASN A 67 15.06 -10.88 -11.15
N LEU A 68 15.19 -9.55 -11.14
CA LEU A 68 15.60 -8.76 -12.29
C LEU A 68 16.93 -8.01 -12.06
N LEU A 69 17.28 -7.75 -10.81
CA LEU A 69 18.45 -6.95 -10.43
C LEU A 69 19.58 -7.80 -9.88
N THR A 70 20.82 -7.42 -10.19
CA THR A 70 22.02 -8.02 -9.58
C THR A 70 22.21 -7.50 -8.16
N THR A 71 22.93 -8.24 -7.32
CA THR A 71 23.27 -7.83 -5.94
C THR A 71 23.90 -6.43 -5.89
N GLU A 72 24.81 -6.12 -6.81
CA GLU A 72 25.47 -4.82 -6.89
C GLU A 72 24.48 -3.67 -7.14
N MET A 73 23.51 -3.88 -8.04
CA MET A 73 22.46 -2.88 -8.32
C MET A 73 21.57 -2.66 -7.08
N ILE A 74 21.30 -3.72 -6.32
CA ILE A 74 20.48 -3.69 -5.12
C ILE A 74 21.17 -2.91 -4.00
N GLU A 75 22.46 -3.18 -3.77
CA GLU A 75 23.27 -2.46 -2.79
C GLU A 75 23.38 -0.97 -3.13
N LEU A 76 23.55 -0.64 -4.41
CA LEU A 76 23.57 0.74 -4.88
C LEU A 76 22.23 1.45 -4.60
N LEU A 77 21.10 0.81 -4.92
CA LEU A 77 19.76 1.36 -4.66
C LEU A 77 19.50 1.56 -3.17
N ASN A 78 19.87 0.59 -2.32
CA ASN A 78 19.75 0.70 -0.87
C ASN A 78 20.57 1.87 -0.34
N THR A 79 21.80 2.03 -0.82
CA THR A 79 22.67 3.16 -0.45
C THR A 79 22.05 4.50 -0.82
N ILE A 80 21.57 4.64 -2.06
CA ILE A 80 20.93 5.89 -2.54
C ILE A 80 19.68 6.20 -1.71
N THR A 81 18.85 5.19 -1.45
CA THR A 81 17.60 5.33 -0.69
C THR A 81 17.87 5.76 0.75
N GLY A 82 18.81 5.09 1.44
CA GLY A 82 19.22 5.44 2.79
C GLY A 82 19.75 6.87 2.88
N ASN A 83 20.59 7.30 1.95
CA ASN A 83 21.16 8.65 1.96
C ASN A 83 20.14 9.75 1.64
N LYS A 84 19.22 9.49 0.69
CA LYS A 84 18.29 10.52 0.21
C LYS A 84 17.02 10.62 1.03
N LEU A 85 16.46 9.51 1.50
CA LEU A 85 15.11 9.47 2.07
C LEU A 85 15.10 9.50 3.60
N SER A 86 16.10 8.92 4.27
CA SER A 86 16.15 8.88 5.75
C SER A 86 16.11 10.26 6.39
N LYS A 87 16.79 11.26 5.80
CA LYS A 87 16.80 12.65 6.28
C LYS A 87 15.44 13.34 6.21
N HIS A 88 14.48 12.78 5.47
CA HIS A 88 13.11 13.28 5.37
C HIS A 88 12.12 12.47 6.23
N GLY A 89 12.62 11.58 7.11
CA GLY A 89 11.78 10.73 7.96
C GLY A 89 11.10 9.57 7.22
N LEU A 90 11.57 9.25 6.02
CA LEU A 90 11.03 8.15 5.22
C LEU A 90 11.94 6.91 5.33
N SER A 91 11.36 5.79 5.75
CA SER A 91 11.98 4.47 5.80
C SER A 91 11.08 3.43 5.11
N PHE A 92 11.68 2.48 4.40
CA PHE A 92 11.00 1.47 3.58
C PHE A 92 11.65 0.10 3.79
#